data_AF-A0A1Q5PZ92-F1
#
_entry.id   AF-A0A1Q5PZ92-F1
#
_cell.length_a   1.000
_cell.length_b   1.000
_cell.length_c   1.000
_cell.angle_alpha   90.00
_cell.angle_beta   90.00
_cell.angle_gamma   90.00
#
_symmetry.space_group_name_H-M   'P 1'
#
loop_
_entity.id
_entity.type
_entity.pdbx_description
1 polymer ?
#
loop_
_entity_poly.entity_id
_entity_poly.type
_entity_poly.pdbx_seq_one_letter_code
_entity_poly.pdbx_strand_id
1 'polypeptide(L)'
;MPDLCFEGDPEQVLERCGVLRGRARVFADIGVSLERVRADGWRGRAADRFRERFAVEPGRWQAAAGALEEYAGVLRLAQAAAVGLRERYRVAVKQSEEAVAAYRRQVAAAQWQGAGGVGLGSFVDPGQAERDAVVGEFFGWQVRLGAAGRVAAAKLRA
;
A
#
# COMPACT_ATOMS: atom_id res chain seq x y z
N MET A 1 -8.26 -13.07 14.88
CA MET A 1 -8.04 -12.90 13.42
C MET A 1 -6.97 -11.82 13.26
N PRO A 2 -5.95 -12.02 12.40
CA PRO A 2 -5.00 -10.95 12.10
C PRO A 2 -5.74 -9.73 11.53
N ASP A 3 -5.22 -8.54 11.82
CA ASP A 3 -5.78 -7.31 11.28
C ASP A 3 -5.33 -7.13 9.82
N LEU A 4 -6.14 -7.69 8.92
CA LEU A 4 -5.91 -7.63 7.47
C LEU A 4 -6.62 -6.38 6.93
N CYS A 5 -6.10 -5.21 7.27
CA CYS A 5 -6.57 -3.94 6.75
C CYS A 5 -5.40 -2.98 6.47
N PHE A 6 -5.65 -2.00 5.61
CA PHE A 6 -4.72 -0.91 5.33
C PHE A 6 -5.41 0.41 5.65
N GLU A 7 -4.83 1.17 6.58
CA GLU A 7 -5.32 2.48 6.96
C GLU A 7 -5.00 3.54 5.89
N GLY A 8 -5.75 4.64 5.95
CA GLY A 8 -5.55 5.81 5.11
C GLY A 8 -6.67 6.00 4.07
N ASP A 9 -6.63 7.16 3.43
CA ASP A 9 -7.61 7.61 2.47
C ASP A 9 -6.91 7.95 1.15
N PRO A 10 -6.98 7.06 0.14
CA PRO A 10 -6.41 7.32 -1.18
C PRO A 10 -6.94 8.60 -1.83
N GLU A 11 -8.21 8.97 -1.60
CA GLU A 11 -8.81 10.13 -2.24
C GLU A 11 -8.25 11.43 -1.65
N GLN A 12 -8.08 11.51 -0.33
CA GLN A 12 -7.36 12.63 0.30
C GLN A 12 -5.91 12.76 -0.18
N VAL A 13 -5.24 11.64 -0.48
CA VAL A 13 -3.90 11.70 -1.08
C VAL A 13 -3.97 12.28 -2.50
N LEU A 14 -4.95 11.87 -3.31
CA LEU A 14 -5.15 12.40 -4.66
C LEU A 14 -5.52 13.89 -4.67
N GLU A 15 -6.31 14.36 -3.72
CA GLU A 15 -6.58 15.80 -3.54
C GLU A 15 -5.27 16.58 -3.33
N ARG A 16 -4.36 16.07 -2.50
CA ARG A 16 -3.03 16.67 -2.30
C ARG A 16 -2.20 16.65 -3.58
N CYS A 17 -2.32 15.63 -4.42
CA CYS A 17 -1.67 15.60 -5.73
C CYS A 17 -2.17 16.76 -6.62
N GLY A 18 -3.47 17.03 -6.60
CA GLY A 18 -4.08 18.18 -7.25
C GLY A 18 -3.44 19.51 -6.80
N VAL A 19 -3.23 19.69 -5.50
CA VAL A 19 -2.54 20.88 -4.95
C VAL A 19 -1.11 21.00 -5.46
N LEU A 20 -0.34 19.91 -5.51
CA LEU A 20 1.03 19.92 -6.03
C LEU A 20 1.09 20.24 -7.52
N ARG A 21 0.17 19.69 -8.33
CA ARG A 21 0.04 20.04 -9.75
C ARG A 21 -0.34 21.51 -9.94
N GLY A 22 -1.22 22.04 -9.10
CA GLY A 22 -1.56 23.47 -9.06
C GLY A 22 -0.33 24.34 -8.80
N ARG A 23 0.50 23.97 -7.81
CA ARG A 23 1.78 24.65 -7.54
C ARG A 23 2.72 24.58 -8.74
N ALA A 24 2.88 23.41 -9.36
CA ALA A 24 3.71 23.27 -10.55
C ALA A 24 3.30 24.24 -11.67
N ARG A 25 1.98 24.39 -11.90
CA ARG A 25 1.43 25.31 -12.91
C ARG A 25 1.72 26.77 -12.56
N VAL A 26 1.49 27.19 -11.32
CA VAL A 26 1.79 28.56 -10.87
C VAL A 26 3.27 28.89 -11.06
N PHE A 27 4.17 27.97 -10.71
CA PHE A 27 5.61 28.17 -10.94
C PHE A 27 5.94 28.24 -12.44
N ALA A 28 5.32 27.43 -13.29
CA ALA A 28 5.52 27.53 -14.73
C ALA A 28 5.07 28.91 -15.27
N ASP A 29 3.91 29.41 -14.85
CA ASP A 29 3.37 30.71 -15.27
C ASP A 29 4.24 31.89 -14.81
N ILE A 30 4.77 31.82 -13.57
CA ILE A 30 5.75 32.79 -13.07
C ILE A 30 7.04 32.73 -13.91
N GLY A 31 7.50 31.54 -14.29
CA GLY A 31 8.70 31.36 -15.12
C GLY A 31 8.58 32.09 -16.46
N VAL A 32 7.47 31.88 -17.16
CA VAL A 32 7.14 32.60 -18.40
C VAL A 32 7.07 34.12 -18.17
N SER A 33 6.48 34.54 -17.06
CA SER A 33 6.37 35.97 -16.72
C SER A 33 7.74 36.61 -16.47
N LEU A 34 8.63 35.92 -15.75
CA LEU A 34 9.99 36.38 -15.48
C LEU A 34 10.88 36.41 -16.73
N GLU A 35 10.65 35.51 -17.69
CA GLU A 35 11.29 35.58 -19.00
C GLU A 35 10.91 36.85 -19.76
N ARG A 36 9.66 37.35 -19.60
CA ARG A 36 9.26 38.63 -20.19
C ARG A 36 9.97 39.81 -19.53
N VAL A 37 10.11 39.81 -18.21
CA VAL A 37 10.86 40.86 -17.46
C VAL A 37 12.33 40.95 -17.89
N ARG A 38 12.92 39.86 -18.40
CA ARG A 38 14.27 39.86 -19.01
C ARG A 38 14.39 40.87 -20.15
N ALA A 39 13.34 41.06 -20.94
CA ALA A 39 13.32 42.01 -22.04
C ALA A 39 13.46 43.46 -21.54
N ASP A 40 12.92 43.76 -20.35
CA ASP A 40 12.66 45.14 -19.92
C ASP A 40 13.59 45.67 -18.82
N GLY A 41 14.39 44.83 -18.12
CA GLY A 41 15.37 45.40 -17.17
C GLY A 41 16.14 44.48 -16.22
N TRP A 42 15.76 43.21 -16.01
CA TRP A 42 16.39 42.38 -14.98
C TRP A 42 17.43 41.39 -15.52
N ARG A 43 18.72 41.77 -15.41
CA ARG A 43 19.88 41.04 -15.96
C ARG A 43 21.01 40.88 -14.94
N GLY A 44 21.94 39.96 -15.22
CA GLY A 44 23.16 39.72 -14.42
C GLY A 44 23.11 38.45 -13.56
N ARG A 45 24.24 38.12 -12.93
CA ARG A 45 24.48 36.82 -12.26
C ARG A 45 23.43 36.40 -11.24
N ALA A 46 22.88 37.34 -10.47
CA ALA A 46 21.83 37.05 -9.49
C ALA A 46 20.52 36.61 -10.17
N ALA A 47 20.16 37.26 -11.28
CA ALA A 47 18.99 36.91 -12.07
C ALA A 47 19.15 35.55 -12.76
N ASP A 48 20.36 35.23 -13.25
CA ASP A 48 20.68 33.93 -13.83
C ASP A 48 20.57 32.80 -12.80
N ARG A 49 21.14 32.99 -11.61
CA ARG A 49 21.04 32.02 -10.51
C ARG A 49 19.63 31.80 -10.01
N PHE A 50 18.82 32.86 -9.94
CA PHE A 50 17.40 32.72 -9.62
C PHE A 50 16.70 31.85 -10.67
N ARG A 51 16.93 32.11 -11.96
CA ARG A 51 16.32 31.33 -13.06
C ARG A 51 16.74 29.87 -13.06
N GLU A 52 18.03 29.58 -12.88
CA GLU A 52 18.54 28.21 -12.78
C GLU A 52 17.83 27.42 -11.67
N ARG A 53 17.64 28.05 -10.49
CA ARG A 53 16.95 27.41 -9.37
C ARG A 53 15.45 27.29 -9.60
N PHE A 54 14.84 28.28 -10.23
CA PHE A 54 13.39 28.34 -10.40
C PHE A 54 12.88 27.41 -11.51
N ALA A 55 13.66 27.24 -12.59
CA ALA A 55 13.29 26.41 -13.74
C ALA A 55 13.08 24.92 -13.39
N VAL A 56 13.71 24.43 -12.31
CA VAL A 56 13.56 23.04 -11.87
C VAL A 56 12.34 22.81 -10.98
N GLU A 57 11.78 23.86 -10.36
CA GLU A 57 10.69 23.72 -9.38
C GLU A 57 9.40 23.12 -9.99
N PRO A 58 8.91 23.53 -11.18
CA PRO A 58 7.73 22.91 -11.79
C PRO A 58 7.87 21.39 -11.95
N GLY A 59 9.03 20.93 -12.42
CA GLY A 59 9.33 19.51 -12.61
C GLY A 59 9.39 18.75 -11.28
N ARG A 60 9.94 19.36 -10.22
CA ARG A 60 9.95 18.77 -8.87
C ARG A 60 8.53 18.57 -8.34
N TRP A 61 7.66 19.58 -8.45
CA TRP A 61 6.26 19.49 -8.02
C TRP A 61 5.46 18.44 -8.82
N GLN A 62 5.67 18.35 -10.14
CA GLN A 62 5.05 17.32 -10.97
C GLN A 62 5.51 15.91 -10.58
N ALA A 63 6.82 15.73 -10.37
CA ALA A 63 7.37 14.44 -9.98
C ALA A 63 6.86 14.00 -8.59
N ALA A 64 6.73 14.93 -7.65
CA ALA A 64 6.14 14.66 -6.34
C ALA A 64 4.65 14.29 -6.42
N ALA A 65 3.87 14.98 -7.26
CA ALA A 65 2.48 14.65 -7.51
C ALA A 65 2.32 13.24 -8.09
N GLY A 66 3.09 12.91 -9.14
CA GLY A 66 3.03 11.58 -9.77
C GLY A 66 3.39 10.45 -8.79
N ALA A 67 4.39 10.66 -7.93
CA ALA A 67 4.76 9.66 -6.94
C ALA A 67 3.68 9.47 -5.84
N LEU A 68 2.98 10.53 -5.44
CA LEU A 68 1.85 10.42 -4.52
C LEU A 68 0.63 9.75 -5.17
N GLU A 69 0.38 9.98 -6.45
CA GLU A 69 -0.68 9.30 -7.21
C GLU A 69 -0.42 7.79 -7.30
N GLU A 70 0.83 7.40 -7.57
CA GLU A 70 1.23 6.00 -7.56
C GLU A 70 1.03 5.37 -6.17
N TYR A 71 1.45 6.06 -5.11
CA TYR A 71 1.20 5.62 -3.73
C TYR A 71 -0.30 5.45 -3.43
N ALA A 72 -1.13 6.43 -3.79
CA ALA A 72 -2.58 6.35 -3.60
C ALA A 72 -3.19 5.18 -4.38
N GLY A 73 -2.73 4.94 -5.61
CA GLY A 73 -3.14 3.80 -6.42
C GLY A 73 -2.80 2.47 -5.77
N VAL A 74 -1.58 2.33 -5.25
CA VAL A 74 -1.16 1.12 -4.53
C VAL A 74 -1.96 0.94 -3.23
N LEU A 75 -2.23 2.00 -2.47
CA LEU A 75 -3.04 1.95 -1.26
C LEU A 75 -4.46 1.45 -1.55
N ARG A 76 -5.10 1.99 -2.60
CA ARG A 76 -6.44 1.57 -3.03
C ARG A 76 -6.49 0.08 -3.39
N LEU A 77 -5.50 -0.40 -4.15
CA LEU A 77 -5.38 -1.81 -4.52
C LEU A 77 -5.17 -2.70 -3.28
N ALA A 78 -4.32 -2.28 -2.36
CA ALA A 78 -4.07 -3.01 -1.11
C ALA A 78 -5.33 -3.09 -0.23
N GLN A 79 -6.08 -1.99 -0.10
CA GLN A 79 -7.36 -1.96 0.62
C GLN A 79 -8.39 -2.90 -0.01
N ALA A 80 -8.49 -2.93 -1.34
CA ALA A 80 -9.38 -3.85 -2.05
C ALA A 80 -8.96 -5.32 -1.84
N ALA A 81 -7.66 -5.63 -1.96
CA ALA A 81 -7.14 -6.97 -1.72
C ALA A 81 -7.40 -7.46 -0.28
N ALA A 82 -7.23 -6.58 0.70
CA ALA A 82 -7.48 -6.88 2.11
C ALA A 82 -8.91 -7.38 2.38
N VAL A 83 -9.92 -6.88 1.64
CA VAL A 83 -11.30 -7.39 1.74
C VAL A 83 -11.36 -8.88 1.41
N GLY A 84 -10.78 -9.29 0.28
CA GLY A 84 -10.77 -10.69 -0.16
C GLY A 84 -9.93 -11.59 0.75
N LEU A 85 -8.78 -11.08 1.22
CA LEU A 85 -7.90 -11.80 2.14
C LEU A 85 -8.58 -12.10 3.48
N ARG A 86 -9.35 -11.15 4.03
CA ARG A 86 -10.15 -11.40 5.25
C ARG A 86 -11.14 -12.53 5.08
N GLU A 87 -11.82 -12.57 3.94
CA GLU A 87 -12.81 -13.63 3.70
C GLU A 87 -12.16 -15.00 3.55
N ARG A 88 -11.08 -15.08 2.77
CA ARG A 88 -10.27 -16.31 2.65
C ARG A 88 -9.77 -16.79 4.01
N TYR A 89 -9.27 -15.89 4.85
CA TYR A 89 -8.82 -16.23 6.19
C TYR A 89 -9.96 -16.78 7.06
N ARG A 90 -11.15 -16.16 7.02
CA ARG A 90 -12.32 -16.63 7.76
C ARG A 90 -12.74 -18.03 7.33
N VAL A 91 -12.79 -18.30 6.03
CA VAL A 91 -13.09 -19.63 5.49
C VAL A 91 -12.07 -20.65 5.97
N ALA A 92 -10.77 -20.32 5.90
CA ALA A 92 -9.71 -21.21 6.36
C ALA A 92 -9.78 -21.49 7.87
N VAL A 93 -10.11 -20.49 8.70
CA VAL A 93 -10.35 -20.69 10.15
C VAL A 93 -11.53 -21.65 10.38
N LYS A 94 -12.64 -21.44 9.67
CA LYS A 94 -13.83 -22.31 9.80
C LYS A 94 -13.51 -23.76 9.44
N GLN A 95 -12.76 -23.98 8.36
CA GLN A 95 -12.31 -25.33 7.96
C GLN A 95 -11.50 -26.02 9.06
N SER A 96 -10.61 -25.28 9.72
CA SER A 96 -9.84 -25.80 10.85
C SER A 96 -10.70 -26.12 12.06
N GLU A 97 -11.63 -25.24 12.42
CA GLU A 97 -12.55 -25.46 13.53
C GLU A 97 -13.42 -26.71 13.31
N GLU A 98 -13.96 -26.88 12.11
CA GLU A 98 -14.74 -28.06 11.71
C GLU A 98 -13.89 -29.33 11.75
N ALA A 99 -12.66 -29.28 11.24
CA ALA A 99 -11.73 -30.41 11.24
C ALA A 99 -11.31 -30.81 12.66
N VAL A 100 -11.03 -29.84 13.54
CA VAL A 100 -10.74 -30.10 14.96
C VAL A 100 -11.94 -30.73 15.66
N ALA A 101 -13.16 -30.24 15.42
CA ALA A 101 -14.38 -30.79 16.00
C ALA A 101 -14.64 -32.24 15.50
N ALA A 102 -14.39 -32.51 14.22
CA ALA A 102 -14.49 -33.86 13.66
C ALA A 102 -13.45 -34.80 14.28
N TYR A 103 -12.19 -34.37 14.37
CA TYR A 103 -11.11 -35.17 14.97
C TYR A 103 -11.38 -35.49 16.44
N ARG A 104 -11.83 -34.50 17.23
CA ARG A 104 -12.21 -34.71 18.64
C ARG A 104 -13.32 -35.76 18.80
N ARG A 105 -14.32 -35.76 17.91
CA ARG A 105 -15.39 -36.78 17.91
C ARG A 105 -14.84 -38.18 17.61
N GLN A 106 -13.92 -38.30 16.66
CA GLN A 106 -13.26 -39.58 16.35
C GLN A 106 -12.44 -40.10 17.53
N VAL A 107 -11.65 -39.24 18.17
CA VAL A 107 -10.87 -39.58 19.36
C VAL A 107 -11.77 -40.05 20.50
N ALA A 108 -12.85 -39.33 20.79
CA ALA A 108 -13.81 -39.73 21.83
C ALA A 108 -14.48 -41.08 21.54
N ALA A 109 -14.85 -41.34 20.28
CA ALA A 109 -15.42 -42.61 19.86
C ALA A 109 -14.43 -43.78 20.03
N ALA A 110 -13.17 -43.59 19.62
CA ALA A 110 -12.14 -44.63 19.76
C ALA A 110 -11.80 -44.91 21.24
N GLN A 111 -11.83 -43.90 22.10
CA GLN A 111 -11.65 -44.07 23.55
C GLN A 111 -12.80 -44.88 24.15
N TRP A 112 -14.06 -44.57 23.79
CA TRP A 112 -15.23 -45.30 24.28
C TRP A 112 -15.23 -46.78 23.85
N GLN A 113 -14.73 -47.07 22.65
CA GLN A 113 -14.60 -48.44 22.11
C GLN A 113 -13.45 -49.24 22.74
N GLY A 114 -12.73 -48.70 23.73
CA GLY A 114 -11.58 -49.38 24.36
C GLY A 114 -10.35 -49.49 23.44
N ALA A 115 -10.40 -48.89 22.25
CA ALA A 115 -9.30 -48.90 21.28
C ALA A 115 -8.21 -47.89 21.62
N GLY A 116 -8.36 -47.03 22.63
CA GLY A 116 -7.33 -46.11 23.10
C GLY A 116 -6.80 -45.11 22.06
N GLY A 117 -7.49 -44.95 20.91
CA GLY A 117 -7.02 -44.18 19.77
C GLY A 117 -6.07 -44.93 18.82
N VAL A 118 -5.84 -46.23 19.03
CA VAL A 118 -5.04 -47.08 18.13
C VAL A 118 -5.70 -47.07 16.73
N GLY A 119 -5.00 -46.49 15.75
CA GLY A 119 -5.47 -46.34 14.36
C GLY A 119 -5.90 -44.92 13.96
N LEU A 120 -6.05 -43.98 14.90
CA LEU A 120 -6.25 -42.56 14.57
C LEU A 120 -4.88 -41.91 14.29
N GLY A 121 -4.63 -41.53 13.03
CA GLY A 121 -3.41 -40.82 12.64
C GLY A 121 -3.28 -39.44 13.31
N SER A 122 -2.13 -38.78 13.10
CA SER A 122 -1.93 -37.40 13.55
C SER A 122 -2.89 -36.45 12.85
N PHE A 123 -3.50 -35.54 13.61
CA PHE A 123 -4.32 -34.47 13.04
C PHE A 123 -3.51 -33.58 12.11
N VAL A 124 -4.04 -33.31 10.92
CA VAL A 124 -3.51 -32.33 9.97
C VAL A 124 -4.57 -31.26 9.78
N ASP A 125 -4.21 -30.01 10.02
CA ASP A 125 -5.13 -28.89 9.88
C ASP A 125 -5.29 -28.49 8.40
N PRO A 126 -6.48 -28.68 7.79
CA PRO A 126 -6.69 -28.35 6.38
C PRO A 126 -6.67 -26.85 6.09
N GLY A 127 -6.94 -26.00 7.09
CA GLY A 127 -6.99 -24.54 6.92
C GLY A 127 -5.64 -23.85 7.12
N GLN A 128 -4.61 -24.55 7.61
CA GLN A 128 -3.33 -23.94 7.95
C GLN A 128 -2.63 -23.32 6.73
N ALA A 129 -2.54 -24.07 5.63
CA ALA A 129 -1.85 -23.61 4.41
C ALA A 129 -2.49 -22.34 3.83
N GLU A 130 -3.82 -22.25 3.83
CA GLU A 130 -4.53 -21.08 3.31
C GLU A 130 -4.35 -19.86 4.23
N ARG A 131 -4.34 -20.04 5.55
CA ARG A 131 -4.03 -18.94 6.48
C ARG A 131 -2.62 -18.39 6.26
N ASP A 132 -1.64 -19.27 6.11
CA ASP A 132 -0.25 -18.87 5.86
C ASP A 132 -0.10 -18.15 4.52
N ALA A 133 -0.79 -18.65 3.48
CA ALA A 133 -0.83 -18.01 2.16
C ALA A 133 -1.45 -16.61 2.21
N VAL A 134 -2.59 -16.44 2.90
CA VAL A 134 -3.25 -15.14 3.09
C VAL A 134 -2.32 -14.16 3.80
N VAL A 135 -1.67 -14.60 4.87
CA VAL A 135 -0.73 -13.77 5.64
C VAL A 135 0.47 -13.37 4.76
N GLY A 136 1.04 -14.30 4.00
CA GLY A 136 2.12 -14.02 3.04
C GLY A 136 1.73 -13.02 1.96
N GLU A 137 0.53 -13.15 1.38
CA GLU A 137 0.02 -12.21 0.38
C GLU A 137 -0.19 -10.81 0.96
N PHE A 138 -0.73 -10.72 2.19
CA PHE A 138 -0.88 -9.44 2.89
C PHE A 138 0.47 -8.76 3.15
N PHE A 139 1.49 -9.51 3.58
CA PHE A 139 2.86 -9.00 3.72
C PHE A 139 3.41 -8.46 2.39
N GLY A 140 3.14 -9.14 1.27
CA GLY A 140 3.49 -8.66 -0.06
C GLY A 140 2.92 -7.28 -0.37
N TRP A 141 1.65 -7.04 -0.01
CA TRP A 141 1.03 -5.72 -0.14
C TRP A 141 1.66 -4.66 0.77
N GLN A 142 2.00 -5.00 2.01
CA GLN A 142 2.71 -4.08 2.92
C GLN A 142 4.07 -3.64 2.34
N VAL A 143 4.83 -4.57 1.76
CA VAL A 143 6.11 -4.28 1.13
C VAL A 143 5.92 -3.34 -0.07
N ARG A 144 4.95 -3.62 -0.94
CA ARG A 144 4.66 -2.79 -2.13
C ARG A 144 4.24 -1.37 -1.75
N LEU A 145 3.32 -1.25 -0.78
CA LEU A 145 2.85 0.04 -0.27
C LEU A 145 4.01 0.84 0.36
N GLY A 146 4.83 0.19 1.18
CA GLY A 146 6.01 0.82 1.77
C GLY A 146 7.04 1.29 0.74
N ALA A 147 7.23 0.54 -0.36
CA ALA A 147 8.10 0.95 -1.46
C ALA A 147 7.58 2.21 -2.17
N ALA A 148 6.30 2.24 -2.55
CA ALA A 148 5.67 3.41 -3.15
C ALA A 148 5.74 4.64 -2.21
N GLY A 149 5.50 4.44 -0.91
CA GLY A 149 5.60 5.49 0.10
C GLY A 149 7.01 6.08 0.22
N ARG A 150 8.06 5.25 0.14
CA ARG A 150 9.45 5.73 0.12
C ARG A 150 9.75 6.56 -1.12
N VAL A 151 9.25 6.16 -2.29
CA VAL A 151 9.42 6.92 -3.55
C VAL A 151 8.73 8.28 -3.44
N ALA A 152 7.48 8.32 -2.98
CA ALA A 152 6.75 9.56 -2.75
C ALA A 152 7.48 10.48 -1.75
N ALA A 153 7.93 9.93 -0.62
CA ALA A 153 8.67 10.69 0.38
C ALA A 153 10.00 11.24 -0.14
N ALA A 154 10.70 10.50 -1.02
CA ALA A 154 11.91 10.99 -1.65
C ALA A 154 11.63 12.16 -2.59
N LYS A 155 10.58 12.08 -3.42
CA LYS A 155 10.20 13.16 -4.36
C LYS A 155 9.72 14.43 -3.66
N LEU A 156 9.11 14.32 -2.48
CA LEU A 156 8.70 15.47 -1.68
C LEU A 156 9.86 16.21 -1.01
N ARG A 157 11.01 15.54 -0.81
CA ARG A 157 12.21 16.14 -0.18
C ARG A 157 13.24 16.64 -1.20
N ALA A 158 13.25 16.04 -2.40
CA ALA A 158 14.15 16.38 -3.50
C ALA A 158 13.87 17.78 -4.02
#